data_AF-B3EDE3-F1
#
_entry.id   AF-B3EDE3-F1
#
_cell.length_a   1.000
_cell.length_b   1.000
_cell.length_c   1.000
_cell.angle_alpha   90.00
_cell.angle_beta   90.00
_cell.angle_gamma   90.00
#
_symmetry.space_group_name_H-M   'P 1'
#
loop_
_entity.id
_entity.type
_entity.pdbx_description
1 polymer ?
#
loop_
_entity_poly.entity_id
_entity_poly.type
_entity_poly.pdbx_seq_one_letter_code
_entity_poly.pdbx_strand_id
1 'polypeptide(L)'
;MRKLSAKGLKWLKGCHLIAAASWIGGAISLLSLYFLKAGVTDGSELYGINRSIHHVDMNIVVIPGAIGCLLTGLIYSLFSNWGFFRHRWLTFKWIVTVSAILFGTFFLGPWETAMMDISGRIGIASLHDSAYLWNQRMNLLFGSLQVTLLFATLFISIFKPWKSVKG
;
A
#
# COMPACT_ATOMS: atom_id res chain seq x y z
N MET A 1 -27.75 7.00 -13.56
CA MET A 1 -27.06 7.67 -12.42
C MET A 1 -26.58 9.05 -12.83
N ARG A 2 -26.80 10.07 -11.99
CA ARG A 2 -26.37 11.46 -12.25
C ARG A 2 -24.84 11.55 -12.15
N LYS A 3 -24.18 12.14 -13.14
CA LYS A 3 -22.71 12.31 -13.16
C LYS A 3 -22.27 13.47 -12.26
N LEU A 4 -21.06 13.39 -11.72
CA LEU A 4 -20.45 14.48 -10.94
C LEU A 4 -20.19 15.71 -11.81
N SER A 5 -20.30 16.90 -11.23
CA SER A 5 -19.93 18.15 -11.89
C SER A 5 -18.41 18.24 -12.14
N ALA A 6 -17.99 19.11 -13.05
CA ALA A 6 -16.57 19.34 -13.32
C ALA A 6 -15.78 19.76 -12.06
N LYS A 7 -16.40 20.56 -11.18
CA LYS A 7 -15.82 20.94 -9.87
C LYS A 7 -15.68 19.73 -8.95
N GLY A 8 -16.70 18.87 -8.89
CA GLY A 8 -16.66 17.63 -8.09
C GLY A 8 -15.56 16.67 -8.55
N LEU A 9 -15.39 16.51 -9.87
CA LEU A 9 -14.32 15.67 -10.44
C LEU A 9 -12.91 16.18 -10.10
N LYS A 10 -12.71 17.51 -9.99
CA LYS A 10 -11.43 18.10 -9.59
C LYS A 10 -11.10 17.82 -8.12
N TRP A 11 -12.07 17.98 -7.22
CA TRP A 11 -11.90 17.63 -5.81
C TRP A 11 -11.63 16.16 -5.61
N LEU A 12 -12.41 15.30 -6.26
CA LEU A 12 -12.20 13.85 -6.24
C LEU A 12 -10.78 13.47 -6.70
N LYS A 13 -10.26 14.16 -7.73
CA LYS A 13 -8.88 13.98 -8.20
C LYS A 13 -7.88 14.30 -7.10
N GLY A 14 -8.05 15.44 -6.42
CA GLY A 14 -7.19 15.85 -5.31
C GLY A 14 -7.17 14.82 -4.20
N CYS A 15 -8.34 14.37 -3.73
CA CYS A 15 -8.46 13.34 -2.70
C CYS A 15 -7.81 12.02 -3.14
N HIS A 16 -8.03 11.58 -4.39
CA HIS A 16 -7.41 10.36 -4.92
C HIS A 16 -5.88 10.45 -4.97
N LEU A 17 -5.33 11.61 -5.36
CA LEU A 17 -3.89 11.83 -5.41
C LEU A 17 -3.25 11.84 -4.01
N ILE A 18 -3.92 12.45 -3.02
CA ILE A 18 -3.47 12.41 -1.63
C ILE A 18 -3.47 10.96 -1.13
N ALA A 19 -4.56 10.22 -1.36
CA ALA A 19 -4.64 8.81 -0.96
C ALA A 19 -3.54 7.95 -1.62
N ALA A 20 -3.28 8.18 -2.90
CA ALA A 20 -2.21 7.46 -3.63
C ALA A 20 -0.82 7.83 -3.11
N ALA A 21 -0.59 9.11 -2.81
CA ALA A 21 0.66 9.57 -2.22
C ALA A 21 0.88 8.97 -0.83
N SER A 22 -0.16 8.93 0.02
CA SER A 22 -0.11 8.26 1.32
C SER A 22 0.20 6.77 1.17
N TRP A 23 -0.48 6.07 0.25
CA TRP A 23 -0.25 4.65 0.08
C TRP A 23 1.18 4.33 -0.38
N ILE A 24 1.64 4.96 -1.46
CA ILE A 24 2.97 4.72 -2.02
C ILE A 24 4.07 5.24 -1.08
N GLY A 25 3.94 6.47 -0.61
CA GLY A 25 4.92 7.11 0.28
C GLY A 25 5.01 6.40 1.64
N GLY A 26 3.87 5.97 2.19
CA GLY A 26 3.83 5.14 3.39
C GLY A 26 4.57 3.82 3.19
N ALA A 27 4.27 3.07 2.13
CA ALA A 27 4.94 1.81 1.84
C ALA A 27 6.47 1.96 1.65
N ILE A 28 6.93 3.02 0.98
CA ILE A 28 8.37 3.35 0.87
C ILE A 28 8.97 3.65 2.25
N SER A 29 8.24 4.38 3.09
CA SER A 29 8.67 4.71 4.45
C SER A 29 8.81 3.45 5.31
N LEU A 30 7.84 2.52 5.23
CA LEU A 30 7.91 1.23 5.93
C LEU A 30 9.16 0.46 5.54
N LEU A 31 9.43 0.30 4.24
CA LEU A 31 10.64 -0.37 3.76
C LEU A 31 11.92 0.33 4.24
N SER A 32 11.92 1.67 4.27
CA SER A 32 13.07 2.45 4.72
C SER A 32 13.38 2.23 6.21
N LEU A 33 12.35 2.05 7.05
CA LEU A 33 12.52 1.80 8.48
C LEU A 33 13.20 0.46 8.78
N TYR A 34 13.15 -0.53 7.88
CA TYR A 34 13.91 -1.78 8.07
C TYR A 34 15.42 -1.55 8.09
N PHE A 35 15.94 -0.54 7.40
CA PHE A 35 17.38 -0.25 7.41
C PHE A 35 17.87 0.26 8.76
N LEU A 36 16.97 0.77 9.61
CA LEU A 36 17.31 1.16 10.99
C LEU A 36 17.60 -0.05 11.88
N LYS A 37 17.20 -1.27 11.49
CA LYS A 37 17.45 -2.48 12.29
C LYS A 37 18.92 -2.94 12.22
N ALA A 38 19.70 -2.42 11.28
CA ALA A 38 21.10 -2.80 11.13
C ALA A 38 21.92 -2.32 12.34
N GLY A 39 22.55 -3.24 13.06
CA GLY A 39 23.40 -2.91 14.21
C GLY A 39 22.64 -2.60 15.50
N VAL A 40 21.31 -2.78 15.53
CA VAL A 40 20.52 -2.66 16.76
C VAL A 40 21.01 -3.68 17.78
N THR A 41 21.27 -3.22 19.00
CA THR A 41 21.72 -4.05 20.14
C THR A 41 20.73 -4.02 21.31
N ASP A 42 19.78 -3.09 21.28
CA ASP A 42 18.74 -2.94 22.30
C ASP A 42 17.38 -3.49 21.84
N GLY A 43 16.72 -4.26 22.72
CA GLY A 43 15.44 -4.88 22.42
C GLY A 43 14.30 -3.87 22.32
N SER A 44 14.32 -2.82 23.16
CA SER A 44 13.32 -1.74 23.15
C SER A 44 13.39 -0.93 21.86
N GLU A 45 14.60 -0.63 21.36
CA GLU A 45 14.81 0.00 20.06
C GLU A 45 14.23 -0.86 18.92
N LEU A 46 14.54 -2.16 18.89
CA LEU A 46 14.02 -3.07 17.86
C LEU A 46 12.49 -3.11 17.85
N TYR A 47 11.88 -3.21 19.04
CA TYR A 47 10.42 -3.16 19.19
C TYR A 47 9.84 -1.82 18.76
N GLY A 48 10.50 -0.71 19.13
CA GLY A 48 10.11 0.64 18.72
C GLY A 48 10.06 0.80 17.20
N ILE A 49 11.05 0.25 16.47
CA ILE A 49 11.05 0.23 15.01
C ILE A 49 9.86 -0.56 14.47
N ASN A 50 9.64 -1.81 14.93
CA ASN A 50 8.54 -2.64 14.43
C ASN A 50 7.17 -2.06 14.75
N ARG A 51 7.00 -1.45 15.94
CA ARG A 51 5.76 -0.77 16.33
C ARG A 51 5.50 0.48 15.48
N SER A 52 6.56 1.21 15.12
CA SER A 52 6.45 2.39 14.26
C SER A 52 6.00 2.01 12.85
N ILE A 53 6.56 0.93 12.30
CA ILE A 53 6.15 0.35 11.01
C ILE A 53 4.65 -0.03 11.09
N HIS A 54 4.27 -0.83 12.10
CA HIS A 54 2.88 -1.25 12.33
C HIS A 54 1.88 -0.10 12.41
N HIS A 55 2.23 0.94 13.16
CA HIS A 55 1.32 2.07 13.36
C HIS A 55 1.13 2.90 12.08
N VAL A 56 2.21 3.12 11.33
CA VAL A 56 2.16 3.84 10.05
C VAL A 56 1.39 3.04 9.00
N ASP A 57 1.57 1.72 8.97
CA ASP A 57 0.85 0.84 8.05
C ASP A 57 -0.65 0.81 8.37
N MET A 58 -0.98 0.34 9.58
CA MET A 58 -2.33 -0.08 9.94
C MET A 58 -3.27 1.08 10.26
N ASN A 59 -2.76 2.14 10.91
CA ASN A 59 -3.62 3.14 11.54
C ASN A 59 -3.64 4.48 10.81
N ILE A 60 -2.50 4.92 10.24
CA ILE A 60 -2.36 6.33 9.85
C ILE A 60 -2.20 6.53 8.34
N VAL A 61 -1.34 5.76 7.68
CA VAL A 61 -0.86 6.16 6.34
C VAL A 61 -1.24 5.15 5.25
N VAL A 62 -0.79 3.90 5.36
CA VAL A 62 -0.84 2.95 4.24
C VAL A 62 -2.24 2.41 4.03
N ILE A 63 -2.85 1.78 5.05
CA ILE A 63 -4.22 1.24 4.94
C ILE A 63 -5.23 2.36 4.66
N PRO A 64 -5.24 3.50 5.38
CA PRO A 64 -6.13 4.61 5.05
C PRO A 64 -5.94 5.13 3.62
N GLY A 65 -4.69 5.22 3.14
CA GLY A 65 -4.36 5.60 1.77
C GLY A 65 -4.90 4.60 0.74
N ALA A 66 -4.71 3.30 0.97
CA ALA A 66 -5.17 2.23 0.10
C ALA A 66 -6.70 2.20 -0.03
N ILE A 67 -7.40 2.28 1.11
CA ILE A 67 -8.86 2.38 1.15
C ILE A 67 -9.34 3.67 0.49
N GLY A 68 -8.64 4.79 0.73
CA GLY A 68 -8.90 6.06 0.05
C GLY A 68 -8.81 5.95 -1.47
N CYS A 69 -7.78 5.28 -2.00
CA CYS A 69 -7.63 4.99 -3.43
C CYS A 69 -8.77 4.13 -3.98
N LEU A 70 -9.15 3.08 -3.24
CA LEU A 70 -10.24 2.17 -3.61
C LEU A 70 -11.58 2.92 -3.70
N LEU A 71 -11.94 3.66 -2.66
CA LEU A 71 -13.21 4.41 -2.59
C LEU A 71 -13.28 5.51 -3.64
N THR A 72 -12.22 6.31 -3.77
CA THR A 72 -12.20 7.39 -4.78
C THR A 72 -12.15 6.83 -6.20
N GLY A 73 -11.48 5.70 -6.43
CA GLY A 73 -11.51 4.96 -7.70
C GLY A 73 -12.90 4.42 -8.03
N LEU A 74 -13.63 3.93 -7.02
CA LEU A 74 -15.02 3.46 -7.15
C LEU A 74 -15.93 4.62 -7.56
N ILE A 75 -15.81 5.76 -6.88
CA ILE A 75 -16.59 6.97 -7.21
C ILE A 75 -16.28 7.43 -8.63
N TYR A 76 -15.00 7.42 -9.05
CA TYR A 76 -14.64 7.71 -10.44
C TYR A 76 -15.36 6.78 -11.41
N SER A 77 -15.32 5.48 -11.16
CA SER A 77 -15.83 4.48 -12.10
C SER A 77 -17.36 4.51 -12.22
N LEU A 78 -18.08 4.85 -11.14
CA LEU A 78 -19.55 4.98 -11.13
C LEU A 78 -20.05 6.34 -11.64
N PHE A 79 -19.45 7.43 -11.17
CA PHE A 79 -19.99 8.79 -11.33
C PHE A 79 -19.28 9.66 -12.36
N SER A 80 -18.29 9.11 -13.09
CA SER A 80 -17.65 9.78 -14.23
C SER A 80 -17.90 9.03 -15.54
N ASN A 81 -17.49 9.62 -16.67
CA ASN A 81 -17.67 9.00 -17.99
C ASN A 81 -16.68 7.85 -18.29
N TRP A 82 -15.74 7.59 -17.37
CA TRP A 82 -14.69 6.58 -17.54
C TRP A 82 -15.25 5.14 -17.44
N GLY A 83 -16.25 4.87 -16.59
CA GLY A 83 -16.74 3.49 -16.37
C GLY A 83 -15.68 2.55 -15.76
N PHE A 84 -15.98 1.27 -15.54
CA PHE A 84 -14.99 0.28 -15.04
C PHE A 84 -14.25 -0.45 -16.17
N PHE A 85 -14.97 -0.83 -17.22
CA PHE A 85 -14.48 -1.71 -18.28
C PHE A 85 -14.31 -1.02 -19.64
N ARG A 86 -14.60 0.28 -19.72
CA ARG A 86 -14.50 1.04 -20.97
C ARG A 86 -13.06 1.13 -21.47
N HIS A 87 -12.10 1.13 -20.54
CA HIS A 87 -10.68 1.24 -20.85
C HIS A 87 -9.87 0.14 -20.17
N ARG A 88 -9.10 -0.63 -20.96
CA ARG A 88 -8.30 -1.76 -20.47
C ARG A 88 -7.30 -1.35 -19.38
N TRP A 89 -6.69 -0.17 -19.53
CA TRP A 89 -5.77 0.37 -18.52
C TRP A 89 -6.47 0.59 -17.17
N LEU A 90 -7.75 0.96 -17.16
CA LEU A 90 -8.51 1.19 -15.93
C LEU A 90 -8.89 -0.12 -15.24
N THR A 91 -9.29 -1.14 -16.02
CA THR A 91 -9.54 -2.49 -15.52
C THR A 91 -8.27 -3.10 -14.91
N PHE A 92 -7.11 -2.93 -15.56
CA PHE A 92 -5.83 -3.37 -15.01
C PHE A 92 -5.56 -2.73 -13.65
N LYS A 93 -5.74 -1.41 -13.51
CA LYS A 93 -5.55 -0.73 -12.21
C LYS A 93 -6.51 -1.25 -11.14
N TRP A 94 -7.75 -1.57 -11.49
CA TRP A 94 -8.69 -2.16 -10.56
C TRP A 94 -8.21 -3.51 -10.03
N ILE A 95 -7.77 -4.39 -10.93
CA ILE A 95 -7.21 -5.69 -10.57
C ILE A 95 -6.01 -5.49 -9.65
N VAL A 96 -5.06 -4.64 -10.03
CA VAL A 96 -3.88 -4.37 -9.22
C VAL A 96 -4.23 -3.80 -7.85
N THR A 97 -5.11 -2.79 -7.77
CA THR A 97 -5.51 -2.18 -6.49
C THR A 97 -6.14 -3.20 -5.56
N VAL A 98 -7.11 -3.99 -6.06
CA VAL A 98 -7.79 -5.00 -5.22
C VAL A 98 -6.81 -6.09 -4.81
N SER A 99 -6.03 -6.63 -5.75
CA SER A 99 -5.02 -7.66 -5.44
C SER A 99 -3.98 -7.16 -4.45
N ALA A 100 -3.49 -5.93 -4.58
CA ALA A 100 -2.52 -5.34 -3.67
C ALA A 100 -3.08 -5.11 -2.27
N ILE A 101 -4.35 -4.68 -2.15
CA ILE A 101 -5.03 -4.54 -0.86
C ILE A 101 -5.19 -5.91 -0.21
N LEU A 102 -5.74 -6.90 -0.92
CA LEU A 102 -5.94 -8.25 -0.39
C LEU A 102 -4.60 -8.88 0.03
N PHE A 103 -3.57 -8.74 -0.81
CA PHE A 103 -2.25 -9.26 -0.49
C PHE A 103 -1.64 -8.56 0.74
N GLY A 104 -1.78 -7.24 0.83
CA GLY A 104 -1.39 -6.48 2.02
C GLY A 104 -2.10 -6.95 3.28
N THR A 105 -3.42 -7.11 3.23
CA THR A 105 -4.26 -7.52 4.36
C THR A 105 -3.98 -8.95 4.83
N PHE A 106 -3.80 -9.90 3.91
CA PHE A 106 -3.68 -11.32 4.26
C PHE A 106 -2.25 -11.83 4.40
N PHE A 107 -1.24 -11.08 3.94
CA PHE A 107 0.15 -11.52 3.97
C PHE A 107 1.09 -10.49 4.62
N LEU A 108 1.26 -9.30 4.02
CA LEU A 108 2.22 -8.30 4.52
C LEU A 108 1.89 -7.86 5.95
N GLY A 109 0.63 -7.48 6.19
CA GLY A 109 0.14 -7.03 7.49
C GLY A 109 0.32 -8.06 8.61
N PRO A 110 -0.08 -9.33 8.42
CA PRO A 110 0.17 -10.39 9.38
C PRO A 110 1.66 -10.63 9.66
N TRP A 111 2.52 -10.67 8.64
CA TRP A 111 3.97 -10.82 8.84
C TRP A 111 4.55 -9.64 9.63
N GLU A 112 4.08 -8.42 9.36
CA GLU A 112 4.52 -7.20 10.04
C GLU A 112 4.08 -7.18 11.51
N THR A 113 2.82 -7.50 11.75
CA THR A 113 2.24 -7.61 13.10
C THR A 113 2.99 -8.67 13.91
N ALA A 114 3.25 -9.84 13.31
CA ALA A 114 4.00 -10.89 13.97
C ALA A 114 5.43 -10.45 14.34
N MET A 115 6.12 -9.68 13.49
CA MET A 115 7.42 -9.11 13.85
C MET A 115 7.33 -8.17 15.06
N MET A 116 6.35 -7.27 15.08
CA MET A 116 6.12 -6.39 16.22
C MET A 116 5.88 -7.20 17.50
N ASP A 117 4.98 -8.18 17.47
CA ASP A 117 4.63 -8.99 18.64
C ASP A 117 5.83 -9.81 19.15
N ILE A 118 6.58 -10.44 18.24
CA ILE A 118 7.79 -11.20 18.62
C ILE A 118 8.82 -10.26 19.26
N SER A 119 9.12 -9.12 18.62
CA SER A 119 10.07 -8.14 19.18
C SER A 119 9.63 -7.54 20.52
N GLY A 120 8.33 -7.33 20.73
CA GLY A 120 7.82 -6.88 22.02
C GLY A 120 7.91 -7.95 23.12
N ARG A 121 7.82 -9.23 22.74
CA ARG A 121 7.83 -10.35 23.69
C ARG A 121 9.23 -10.79 24.10
N ILE A 122 10.17 -10.89 23.15
CA ILE A 122 11.52 -11.44 23.41
C ILE A 122 12.65 -10.44 23.14
N GLY A 123 12.33 -9.19 22.79
CA GLY A 123 13.32 -8.13 22.62
C GLY A 123 14.36 -8.47 21.56
N ILE A 124 15.64 -8.26 21.89
CA ILE A 124 16.77 -8.44 20.96
C ILE A 124 16.95 -9.90 20.51
N ALA A 125 16.48 -10.87 21.30
CA ALA A 125 16.53 -12.29 20.93
C ALA A 125 15.75 -12.60 19.64
N SER A 126 14.84 -11.70 19.22
CA SER A 126 14.12 -11.79 17.94
C SER A 126 15.04 -11.85 16.73
N LEU A 127 16.24 -11.28 16.80
CA LEU A 127 17.22 -11.34 15.70
C LEU A 127 17.76 -12.76 15.45
N HIS A 128 17.52 -13.69 16.38
CA HIS A 128 17.83 -15.12 16.25
C HIS A 128 16.57 -16.00 16.14
N ASP A 129 15.38 -15.41 16.16
CA ASP A 129 14.12 -16.14 16.04
C ASP A 129 13.79 -16.41 14.56
N SER A 130 13.60 -17.69 14.23
CA SER A 130 13.37 -18.11 12.84
C SER A 130 12.09 -17.54 12.23
N ALA A 131 11.02 -17.37 13.02
CA ALA A 131 9.77 -16.82 12.54
C ALA A 131 9.89 -15.31 12.28
N TYR A 132 10.57 -14.58 13.17
CA TYR A 132 10.87 -13.16 12.98
C TYR A 132 11.66 -12.93 11.69
N LEU A 133 12.76 -13.66 11.49
CA LEU A 133 13.62 -13.53 10.31
C LEU A 133 12.89 -13.89 9.01
N TRP A 134 12.04 -14.93 9.05
CA TRP A 134 11.17 -15.29 7.93
C TRP A 134 10.21 -14.16 7.58
N ASN A 135 9.46 -13.65 8.56
CA ASN A 135 8.51 -12.57 8.37
C ASN A 135 9.18 -11.30 7.85
N GLN A 136 10.36 -10.95 8.38
CA GLN A 136 11.15 -9.81 7.90
C GLN A 136 11.56 -9.98 6.44
N ARG A 137 12.06 -11.16 6.07
CA ARG A 137 12.48 -11.44 4.69
C ARG A 137 11.29 -11.39 3.73
N MET A 138 10.16 -11.98 4.11
CA MET A 138 8.95 -11.97 3.28
C MET A 138 8.40 -10.55 3.11
N ASN A 139 8.33 -9.76 4.19
CA ASN A 139 7.91 -8.36 4.10
C ASN A 139 8.83 -7.52 3.23
N LEU A 140 10.15 -7.65 3.37
CA LEU A 140 11.09 -6.90 2.54
C LEU A 140 10.96 -7.26 1.07
N LEU A 141 10.90 -8.55 0.74
CA LEU A 141 10.79 -9.01 -0.65
C LEU A 141 9.46 -8.58 -1.27
N PHE A 142 8.34 -8.98 -0.67
CA PHE A 142 7.03 -8.74 -1.24
C PHE A 142 6.56 -7.29 -1.07
N GLY A 143 6.96 -6.60 -0.01
CA GLY A 143 6.75 -5.16 0.14
C GLY A 143 7.46 -4.37 -0.96
N SER A 144 8.71 -4.71 -1.29
CA SER A 144 9.44 -4.08 -2.40
C SER A 144 8.79 -4.34 -3.77
N LEU A 145 8.32 -5.58 -3.99
CA LEU A 145 7.56 -5.94 -5.19
C LEU A 145 6.25 -5.14 -5.28
N GLN A 146 5.52 -5.01 -4.17
CA GLN A 146 4.28 -4.25 -4.10
C GLN A 146 4.51 -2.76 -4.37
N VAL A 147 5.54 -2.15 -3.77
CA VAL A 147 5.92 -0.76 -4.05
C VAL A 147 6.24 -0.56 -5.53
N THR A 148 7.01 -1.47 -6.12
CA THR A 148 7.36 -1.42 -7.55
C THR A 148 6.11 -1.52 -8.44
N LEU A 149 5.19 -2.42 -8.10
CA LEU A 149 3.90 -2.57 -8.79
C LEU A 149 3.03 -1.31 -8.68
N LEU A 150 2.99 -0.67 -7.51
CA LEU A 150 2.27 0.59 -7.32
C LEU A 150 2.90 1.74 -8.12
N PHE A 151 4.24 1.81 -8.19
CA PHE A 151 4.94 2.75 -9.07
C PHE A 151 4.60 2.52 -10.54
N ALA A 152 4.64 1.27 -11.02
CA ALA A 152 4.25 0.93 -12.39
C ALA A 152 2.80 1.36 -12.67
N THR A 153 1.90 1.17 -11.70
CA THR A 153 0.48 1.56 -11.78
C THR A 153 0.30 3.08 -11.86
N LEU A 154 1.15 3.85 -11.18
CA LEU A 154 1.20 5.30 -11.29
C LEU A 154 1.59 5.73 -12.71
N PHE A 155 2.66 5.16 -13.29
CA PHE A 155 3.06 5.47 -14.67
C PHE A 155 2.02 5.03 -15.70
N ILE A 156 1.38 3.88 -15.50
CA ILE A 156 0.25 3.42 -16.33
C ILE A 156 -0.89 4.43 -16.30
N SER A 157 -1.15 5.08 -15.16
CA SER A 157 -2.18 6.12 -15.05
C SER A 157 -1.85 7.38 -15.87
N ILE A 158 -0.56 7.66 -16.07
CA ILE A 158 -0.07 8.82 -16.84
C ILE A 158 -0.09 8.50 -18.34
N PHE A 159 0.61 7.43 -18.74
CA PHE A 159 0.83 7.10 -20.15
C PHE A 159 -0.36 6.40 -20.81
N LYS A 160 -1.19 5.70 -20.04
CA LYS A 160 -2.38 4.98 -20.52
C LYS A 160 -2.08 4.12 -21.76
N PRO A 161 -1.14 3.17 -21.68
CA PRO A 161 -0.55 2.53 -22.86
C PRO A 161 -1.53 1.67 -23.68
N TRP A 162 -2.69 1.30 -23.10
CA TRP A 162 -3.70 0.50 -23.80
C TRP A 162 -4.81 1.37 -24.38
N LYS A 163 -5.02 1.25 -25.71
CA LYS A 163 -6.13 1.87 -26.44
C LYS A 163 -7.48 1.46 -25.82
N SER A 164 -8.40 2.41 -25.73
CA SER A 164 -9.79 2.15 -25.33
C SER A 164 -10.41 1.11 -26.26
N VAL A 165 -11.17 0.17 -25.73
CA VAL A 165 -12.09 -0.60 -26.57
C VAL A 165 -13.09 0.42 -27.11
N LYS A 166 -13.24 0.50 -28.44
CA LYS A 166 -14.32 1.28 -29.05
C LYS A 166 -15.60 0.53 -28.69
N GLY A 167 -16.37 1.11 -27.76
CA GLY A 167 -17.77 0.76 -27.55
C GLY A 167 -18.64 1.56 -28.50
#